data_AF-A0A967UMK7-F1
#
_entry.id   AF-A0A967UMK7-F1
#
_cell.length_a   1.000
_cell.length_b   1.000
_cell.length_c   1.000
_cell.angle_alpha   90.00
_cell.angle_beta   90.00
_cell.angle_gamma   90.00
#
_symmetry.space_group_name_H-M   'P 1'
#
loop_
_entity.id
_entity.type
_entity.pdbx_description
1 polymer ?
#
loop_
_entity_poly.entity_id
_entity_poly.type
_entity_poly.pdbx_seq_one_letter_code
_entity_poly.pdbx_strand_id
1 'polypeptide(L)' 'MTERAKDRVYPDAEVEERLKQELPHWYLEKGWIRRRYRTHSWKGTL' A
#
# COMPACT_ATOMS: atom_id res chain seq x y z
N MET A 1 11.87 -2.30 -23.41
CA MET A 1 10.92 -3.43 -23.29
C MET A 1 10.87 -3.79 -21.82
N THR A 2 9.98 -3.21 -21.02
CA THR A 2 9.87 -3.58 -19.60
C THR A 2 9.04 -4.85 -19.53
N GLU A 3 9.70 -5.98 -19.31
CA GLU A 3 9.06 -7.27 -19.05
C GLU A 3 7.99 -7.08 -17.95
N ARG A 4 6.72 -7.30 -18.31
CA ARG A 4 5.63 -7.32 -17.35
C ARG A 4 5.83 -8.55 -16.49
N ALA A 5 6.44 -8.35 -15.32
CA ALA A 5 6.63 -9.38 -14.33
C ALA A 5 5.31 -10.12 -14.11
N LYS A 6 5.39 -11.46 -14.16
CA LYS A 6 4.31 -12.41 -13.89
C LYS A 6 3.37 -11.89 -12.79
N ASP A 7 2.07 -11.93 -13.06
CA ASP A 7 1.03 -11.79 -12.03
C ASP A 7 1.26 -12.86 -10.97
N ARG A 8 1.98 -12.49 -9.92
CA ARG A 8 2.28 -13.35 -8.78
C ARG A 8 1.24 -13.02 -7.73
N VAL A 9 0.40 -14.00 -7.41
CA VAL A 9 -0.54 -13.88 -6.29
C VAL A 9 0.29 -13.93 -5.01
N TYR A 10 0.32 -12.80 -4.30
CA TYR A 10 0.99 -12.69 -3.01
C TYR A 10 0.03 -13.15 -1.90
N PRO A 11 0.47 -14.05 -1.00
CA PRO A 11 -0.31 -14.39 0.19
C PRO A 11 -0.35 -13.22 1.17
N ASP A 12 -1.41 -13.13 1.97
CA ASP A 12 -1.69 -11.99 2.85
C ASP A 12 -0.50 -11.67 3.79
N ALA A 13 0.14 -12.71 4.33
CA ALA A 13 1.30 -12.57 5.21
C ALA A 13 2.51 -11.92 4.52
N GLU A 14 2.80 -12.29 3.26
CA GLU A 14 3.92 -11.73 2.50
C GLU A 14 3.64 -10.27 2.12
N VAL A 15 2.38 -9.97 1.77
CA VAL A 15 1.93 -8.60 1.51
C VAL A 15 2.08 -7.74 2.77
N GLU A 16 1.66 -8.23 3.93
CA GLU A 16 1.81 -7.49 5.20
C GLU A 16 3.26 -7.23 5.57
N GLU A 17 4.17 -8.20 5.41
CA GLU A 17 5.60 -8.00 5.67
C GLU A 17 6.20 -6.97 4.70
N ARG A 18 5.87 -7.09 3.41
CA ARG A 18 6.30 -6.13 2.39
C ARG A 18 5.79 -4.73 2.67
N LEU A 19 4.50 -4.59 3.01
CA LEU A 19 3.89 -3.33 3.38
C LEU A 19 4.57 -2.73 4.60
N LYS A 20 4.88 -3.52 5.64
CA LYS A 20 5.60 -3.01 6.82
C LYS A 20 7.01 -2.50 6.49
N GLN A 21 7.70 -3.13 5.54
CA GLN A 21 9.06 -2.73 5.14
C GLN A 21 9.09 -1.52 4.19
N GLU A 22 8.25 -1.50 3.15
CA GLU A 22 8.27 -0.45 2.13
C GLU A 22 7.29 0.69 2.38
N LEU A 23 6.16 0.38 3.01
CA LEU A 23 4.98 1.23 3.06
C LEU A 23 4.35 1.20 4.47
N PRO A 24 5.04 1.68 5.52
CA PRO A 24 4.69 1.46 6.92
C PRO A 24 3.32 2.04 7.35
N HIS A 25 2.69 2.88 6.52
CA HIS A 25 1.36 3.46 6.74
C HIS A 25 0.23 2.73 6.00
N TRP A 26 0.57 1.70 5.25
CA TRP A 26 -0.37 0.89 4.49
C TRP A 26 -0.59 -0.45 5.19
N TYR A 27 -1.80 -0.98 5.05
CA TYR A 27 -2.21 -2.24 5.66
C TYR A 27 -3.11 -3.01 4.69
N LEU A 28 -3.04 -4.34 4.76
CA LEU A 28 -3.91 -5.23 4.00
C LEU A 28 -5.18 -5.54 4.81
N GLU A 29 -6.34 -5.31 4.24
CA GLU A 29 -7.65 -5.53 4.86
C GLU A 29 -8.59 -6.24 3.88
N LYS A 30 -8.92 -7.51 4.15
CA LYS A 30 -9.86 -8.32 3.34
C LYS A 30 -9.56 -8.31 1.83
N GLY A 31 -8.28 -8.41 1.45
CA GLY A 31 -7.85 -8.36 0.04
C GLY A 31 -7.68 -6.95 -0.55
N TRP A 32 -7.80 -5.89 0.26
CA TRP A 32 -7.59 -4.50 -0.17
C TRP A 32 -6.44 -3.86 0.60
N ILE A 33 -5.55 -3.16 -0.12
CA ILE A 33 -4.51 -2.37 0.53
C ILE A 33 -5.07 -0.97 0.82
N ARG A 34 -5.04 -0.55 2.09
CA ARG A 34 -5.57 0.73 2.54
C ARG A 34 -4.49 1.54 3.25
N ARG A 35 -4.59 2.87 3.14
CA ARG A 35 -3.79 3.83 3.90
C ARG A 35 -4.67 4.95 4.39
N ARG A 36 -4.44 5.37 5.64
CA ARG A 36 -5.03 6.58 6.19
C ARG A 36 -4.08 7.76 5.99
N TYR A 37 -4.50 8.74 5.20
CA TYR A 37 -3.83 10.03 5.11
C TYR A 37 -4.47 10.99 6.10
N ARG A 38 -3.68 11.52 7.03
CA ARG A 38 -4.09 12.64 7.87
C ARG A 38 -3.50 13.90 7.25
N THR A 39 -4.31 14.63 6.48
CA THR A 39 -3.92 15.95 6.02
C THR A 39 -4.06 16.93 7.17
N HIS A 40 -3.04 17.77 7.37
CA HIS A 40 -3.08 18.82 8.37
C HIS A 40 -3.89 19.99 7.83
N SER A 41 -5.19 19.99 8.12
CA SER A 41 -6.13 21.06 7.76
C SER A 41 -6.38 21.25 6.26
N TRP A 42 -7.58 21.73 5.92
CA TRP A 42 -8.02 21.99 4.55
C TRP A 42 -7.42 23.27 3.92
N LYS A 43 -6.73 24.08 4.73
CA LYS A 43 -6.12 25.37 4.34
C LYS A 43 -4.73 25.24 3.70
N GLY A 44 -4.56 24.26 2.82
CA GLY A 44 -3.35 24.08 2.01
C GLY A 44 -3.55 24.38 0.52
N THR A 45 -4.73 24.87 0.13
CA THR A 45 -5.06 25.16 -1.27
C THR A 45 -5.59 26.59 -1.37
N LEU A 46 -4.67 27.54 -1.53
CA LEU A 46 -4.92 28.80 -2.22
C LEU A 46 -3.66 29.14 -3.02
#